data_AF-A0A0G1CKP7-F1
#
_entry.id   AF-A0A0G1CKP7-F1
#
_cell.length_a   1.000
_cell.length_b   1.000
_cell.length_c   1.000
_cell.angle_alpha   90.00
_cell.angle_beta   90.00
_cell.angle_gamma   90.00
#
_symmetry.space_group_name_H-M   'P 1'
#
loop_
_entity.id
_entity.type
_entity.pdbx_description
1 polymer ?
#
loop_
_entity_poly.entity_id
_entity_poly.type
_entity_poly.pdbx_seq_one_letter_code
_entity_poly.pdbx_strand_id
1 'polypeptide(L)' 'MNFRLNLAWMYPDLMSTYGDRGNIIVLTKRCQWRGIEVNIKEITLETKVSELSNCDLIFMGGAQDRQQSQAVDWKRSG' A
#
# COMPACT_ATOMS: atom_id res chain seq x y z
N MET A 1 -26.50 -8.02 4.17
CA MET A 1 -25.52 -8.15 3.08
C MET A 1 -24.16 -8.44 3.70
N ASN A 2 -23.48 -9.52 3.28
CA ASN A 2 -22.08 -9.73 3.61
C ASN A 2 -21.25 -9.06 2.53
N PHE A 3 -20.58 -7.96 2.87
CA PHE A 3 -19.65 -7.30 1.97
C PHE A 3 -18.23 -7.78 2.25
N ARG A 4 -17.41 -7.86 1.21
CA ARG A 4 -15.99 -8.19 1.28
C ARG A 4 -15.18 -7.10 0.58
N LEU A 5 -14.02 -6.78 1.13
CA LEU A 5 -13.02 -5.88 0.55
C LEU A 5 -11.74 -6.67 0.29
N ASN A 6 -11.33 -6.77 -0.97
CA ASN A 6 -10.03 -7.31 -1.37
C ASN A 6 -9.03 -6.16 -1.50
N LEU A 7 -8.08 -6.09 -0.57
CA LEU A 7 -7.09 -5.04 -0.45
C LEU A 7 -5.73 -5.53 -0.96
N ALA A 8 -5.22 -4.92 -2.03
CA ALA A 8 -3.83 -5.10 -2.44
C ALA A 8 -2.91 -4.18 -1.64
N TRP A 9 -2.00 -4.73 -0.85
CA TRP A 9 -0.97 -3.96 -0.15
C TRP A 9 0.36 -4.06 -0.90
N MET A 10 0.74 -2.98 -1.55
CA MET A 10 1.93 -2.93 -2.40
C MET A 10 3.22 -2.78 -1.59
N TYR A 11 4.13 -3.70 -1.85
CA TYR A 11 5.49 -3.78 -1.36
C TYR A 11 5.62 -3.55 0.14
N PRO A 12 4.97 -4.38 0.98
CA PRO A 12 5.04 -4.24 2.43
C PRO A 12 6.48 -4.28 2.95
N ASP A 13 7.40 -4.99 2.31
CA ASP A 13 8.79 -5.07 2.75
C ASP A 13 9.65 -3.86 2.33
N LEU A 14 9.29 -3.18 1.24
CA LEU A 14 10.07 -2.06 0.68
C LEU A 14 9.50 -0.69 1.06
N MET A 15 8.19 -0.62 1.34
CA MET A 15 7.44 0.61 1.58
C MET A 15 6.58 0.53 2.86
N SER A 16 7.12 -0.03 3.94
CA SER A 16 6.47 -0.02 5.26
C SER A 16 7.09 0.98 6.25
N THR A 17 7.99 1.84 5.77
CA THR A 17 8.85 2.69 6.60
C THR A 17 8.08 3.70 7.47
N TYR A 18 6.84 4.05 7.10
CA TYR A 18 6.07 5.15 7.74
C TYR A 18 4.78 4.71 8.45
N GLY A 19 4.77 3.53 9.09
CA GLY A 19 3.60 3.10 9.86
C GLY A 19 2.41 2.69 9.00
N ASP A 20 2.68 2.36 7.74
CA ASP A 20 1.72 1.87 6.74
C ASP A 20 0.97 0.61 7.21
N ARG A 21 1.65 -0.24 7.99
CA ARG A 21 1.02 -1.37 8.68
C ARG A 21 -0.08 -0.94 9.64
N GLY A 22 0.08 0.20 10.31
CA GLY A 22 -0.93 0.79 11.18
C GLY A 22 -2.19 1.21 10.41
N ASN A 23 -2.02 1.79 9.21
CA ASN A 23 -3.14 2.15 8.34
C ASN A 23 -3.93 0.92 7.91
N ILE A 24 -3.24 -0.17 7.52
CA ILE A 24 -3.87 -1.45 7.18
C ILE A 24 -4.67 -2.01 8.38
N ILE A 25 -4.09 -2.00 9.58
CA ILE A 25 -4.76 -2.48 10.80
C ILE A 25 -6.02 -1.66 11.09
N VAL A 26 -5.93 -0.33 11.03
CA VAL A 26 -7.07 0.56 11.28
C VAL A 26 -8.17 0.35 10.24
N LEU A 27 -7.82 0.25 8.96
CA LEU A 27 -8.78 -0.01 7.89
C LEU A 27 -9.51 -1.34 8.11
N THR A 28 -8.76 -2.42 8.36
CA THR A 28 -9.33 -3.74 8.65
C THR A 28 -10.28 -3.69 9.84
N LYS A 29 -9.88 -3.01 10.93
CA LYS A 29 -10.74 -2.91 12.12
C LYS A 29 -12.03 -2.13 11.85
N ARG A 30 -11.94 -1.05 11.07
CA ARG A 30 -13.11 -0.26 10.66
C ARG A 30 -14.08 -1.03 9.77
N CYS A 31 -13.58 -1.89 8.88
CA CYS A 31 -14.39 -2.79 8.08
C CYS A 31 -15.09 -3.84 8.95
N GLN A 32 -14.35 -4.47 9.87
CA GLN A 32 -14.92 -5.46 10.80
C GLN A 32 -16.06 -4.88 11.65
N TRP A 33 -15.92 -3.65 12.16
CA TRP A 33 -17.00 -2.97 12.89
C TRP A 33 -18.28 -2.74 12.07
N ARG A 34 -18.18 -2.82 10.75
CA ARG A 34 -19.31 -2.69 9.81
C ARG A 34 -19.77 -4.04 9.25
N GLY A 35 -19.22 -5.15 9.74
CA GLY A 35 -19.52 -6.48 9.21
C GLY A 35 -18.95 -6.71 7.80
N ILE A 36 -17.89 -6.01 7.42
CA ILE A 36 -17.20 -6.16 6.13
C ILE A 36 -15.96 -7.05 6.33
N GLU A 37 -15.89 -8.16 5.61
CA GLU A 37 -14.71 -9.03 5.58
C GLU A 37 -13.59 -8.33 4.79
N VAL A 38 -12.35 -8.36 5.29
CA VAL A 38 -11.19 -7.80 4.58
C VAL A 38 -10.22 -8.91 4.27
N ASN A 39 -9.91 -9.08 2.98
CA ASN A 39 -8.87 -9.95 2.49
C ASN A 39 -7.69 -9.09 2.06
N ILE A 40 -6.54 -9.24 2.71
CA ILE A 40 -5.34 -8.47 2.41
C ILE A 40 -4.42 -9.35 1.57
N LYS A 41 -4.05 -8.86 0.40
CA LYS A 41 -3.08 -9.47 -0.49
C LYS A 41 -1.83 -8.63 -0.55
N GLU A 42 -0.74 -9.17 -0.07
CA GLU A 42 0.58 -8.54 -0.19
C GLU A 42 1.07 -8.69 -1.62
N ILE A 43 1.42 -7.56 -2.25
CA ILE A 43 1.90 -7.49 -3.62
C ILE A 43 3.39 -7.19 -3.58
N THR A 44 4.20 -8.17 -3.96
CA THR A 44 5.66 -8.06 -4.06
C THR A 44 6.09 -7.91 -5.52
N LEU A 45 7.40 -7.77 -5.78
CA LEU A 45 7.94 -7.68 -7.15
C LEU A 45 7.69 -8.96 -7.97
N GLU A 46 7.51 -10.09 -7.29
CA GLU A 46 7.27 -11.41 -7.86
C GLU A 46 5.78 -11.67 -8.14
N THR A 47 4.89 -10.80 -7.64
CA THR A 47 3.44 -10.96 -7.81
C THR A 47 3.03 -10.61 -9.24
N LYS A 48 2.23 -11.48 -9.88
CA LYS A 48 1.78 -11.23 -11.26
C LYS A 48 0.77 -10.10 -11.31
N VAL A 49 0.87 -9.22 -12.32
CA VAL A 49 -0.08 -8.11 -12.51
C VAL A 49 -1.54 -8.59 -12.63
N SER A 50 -1.76 -9.78 -13.20
CA SER A 50 -3.09 -10.41 -13.26
C SER A 50 -3.74 -10.64 -11.89
N GLU A 51 -2.97 -10.61 -10.82
CA GLU A 51 -3.47 -10.79 -9.46
C GLU A 51 -4.06 -9.50 -8.86
N LEU A 52 -3.79 -8.34 -9.47
CA LEU A 52 -4.35 -7.05 -9.09
C LEU A 52 -5.77 -6.84 -9.61
N SER A 53 -6.17 -7.55 -10.69
CA SER A 53 -7.48 -7.36 -11.32
C SER A 53 -8.68 -7.69 -10.42
N ASN A 54 -8.44 -8.45 -9.35
CA ASN A 54 -9.47 -8.90 -8.42
C ASN A 54 -9.45 -8.11 -7.10
N CYS A 55 -8.75 -6.98 -7.05
CA CYS A 55 -8.65 -6.14 -5.86
C CYS A 55 -9.61 -4.95 -5.97
N ASP A 56 -10.29 -4.63 -4.87
CA ASP A 56 -11.23 -3.52 -4.75
C ASP A 56 -10.54 -2.22 -4.35
N LEU A 57 -9.42 -2.34 -3.62
CA LEU A 57 -8.62 -1.23 -3.12
C LEU A 57 -7.13 -1.57 -3.20
N ILE A 58 -6.32 -0.61 -3.66
CA ILE A 58 -4.87 -0.71 -3.65
C ILE A 58 -4.34 0.25 -2.59
N PHE A 59 -3.52 -0.27 -1.68
CA PHE A 59 -2.82 0.49 -0.67
C PHE A 59 -1.33 0.46 -0.95
N MET A 60 -0.74 1.64 -1.08
CA MET A 60 0.70 1.84 -1.30
C MET A 60 1.18 2.77 -0.20
N GLY A 61 2.21 2.34 0.52
CA GLY A 61 2.87 3.19 1.51
C GLY A 61 3.54 4.40 0.87
N GLY A 62 4.06 5.30 1.70
CA GLY A 62 4.83 6.43 1.20
C GLY A 62 6.09 5.96 0.47
N ALA A 63 6.16 6.18 -0.84
CA ALA A 63 7.42 6.12 -1.57
C ALA A 63 8.28 7.29 -1.08
N GLN A 64 9.04 7.07 -0.01
CA GLN A 64 9.97 8.06 0.50
C GLN A 64 10.87 8.46 -0.66
N ASP A 65 10.84 9.75 -1.01
CA ASP A 65 11.66 10.55 -1.92
C ASP A 65 13.11 10.08 -2.16
N ARG A 66 13.33 8.83 -2.59
CA ARG A 66 14.63 8.30 -2.99
C ARG A 66 15.00 8.71 -4.42
N GLN A 67 14.14 9.48 -5.07
CA GLN A 67 14.44 10.20 -6.31
C GLN A 67 14.41 11.72 -6.17
N GLN A 68 14.12 12.29 -5.00
CA GLN A 68 14.14 13.75 -4.83
C GLN A 68 15.50 14.29 -4.37
N SER A 69 16.56 13.47 -4.38
CA SER A 69 17.95 13.91 -4.17
C SER A 69 18.66 14.39 -5.44
N GLN A 70 18.13 14.11 -6.64
CA GLN A 70 18.76 14.60 -7.89
C GLN A 70 18.36 16.03 -8.28
N ALA A 71 17.29 16.59 -7.69
CA ALA A 71 16.85 17.95 -8.00
C ALA A 71 17.54 19.05 -7.15
N VAL A 72 18.11 18.67 -6.00
CA VAL A 72 18.73 19.64 -5.07
C VAL A 72 20.20 19.87 -5.38
N ASP A 73 20.89 18.88 -5.97
CA ASP A 73 22.31 18.99 -6.34
C ASP A 73 22.55 19.79 -7.64
N TRP A 74 21.53 19.97 -8.48
CA TRP A 74 21.60 20.86 -9.65
C TRP A 74 21.65 22.36 -9.25
N LYS A 75 21.09 22.75 -8.10
CA LYS A 75 21.02 24.16 -7.68
C LYS A 75 22.25 24.66 -6.91
N ARG A 76 23.28 23.82 -6.73
CA ARG A 76 24.52 24.19 -6.02
C ARG A 76 25.76 24.29 -6.92
N SER A 77 25.62 23.97 -8.20
CA SER A 77 26.66 24.09 -9.22
C SER A 77 26.46 25.29 -10.17
N GLY A 78 25.59 26.23 -9.81
CA GLY A 78 25.47 27.54 -10.44
C GLY A 78 26.10 28.62 -9.58
#